data_AF-A0A4Y6RTC8-F1
#
_entry.id   AF-A0A4Y6RTC8-F1
#
_cell.length_a   1.000
_cell.length_b   1.000
_cell.length_c   1.000
_cell.angle_alpha   90.00
_cell.angle_beta   90.00
_cell.angle_gamma   90.00
#
_symmetry.space_group_name_H-M   'P 1'
#
loop_
_entity.id
_entity.type
_entity.pdbx_description
1 polymer ?
#
loop_
_entity_poly.entity_id
_entity_poly.type
_entity_poly.pdbx_seq_one_letter_code
_entity_poly.pdbx_strand_id
1 'polypeptide(L)'
;MSDQTRHILKSARVPLALCGVLAAVNIYLFSSGAYVDIQALLEAICFPSMETLQLRGALGFSGEVMTASPHPEPGSSNHLQDMVAMWTPDLSWASAYVDLIRLAHLAGVAIGLGTVVSAALSVRQMITKGMSRQLLEFVDKSHRQIACAIAILWISGLALIGVRTNFDPSAFSPKLVTKLAVVTILTIDAVLMRQLVAPLLKEYAGRPLAALALPQKLLIANCAALSGASWLYALMLGASSILKTAQAPLLVSIGLAVYGGAYLIAIGFSMALHRSKPVTLFRYSVPLRYHNIFQQ
;
A
#
# COMPACT_ATOMS: atom_id res chain seq x y z
N MET A 1 -12.40 16.70 31.89
CA MET A 1 -12.29 15.77 30.74
C MET A 1 -13.56 15.96 29.92
N SER A 2 -13.48 16.47 28.69
CA SER A 2 -14.67 16.83 27.91
C SER A 2 -15.42 15.58 27.42
N ASP A 3 -16.73 15.69 27.22
CA ASP A 3 -17.57 14.57 26.77
C ASP A 3 -17.19 14.02 25.39
N GLN A 4 -16.55 14.85 24.56
CA GLN A 4 -15.98 14.44 23.28
C GLN A 4 -14.83 13.43 23.44
N THR A 5 -13.98 13.58 24.47
CA THR A 5 -12.91 12.62 24.77
C THR A 5 -13.46 11.28 25.29
N ARG A 6 -14.61 11.28 25.99
CA ARG A 6 -15.28 10.04 26.43
C ARG A 6 -15.93 9.26 25.28
N HIS A 7 -16.46 9.95 24.28
CA HIS A 7 -17.03 9.30 23.08
C HIS A 7 -15.94 8.64 22.21
N ILE A 8 -14.79 9.31 22.07
CA ILE A 8 -13.62 8.76 21.33
C ILE A 8 -12.94 7.61 22.10
N LEU A 9 -12.86 7.65 23.44
CA LEU A 9 -12.31 6.54 24.22
C LEU A 9 -13.22 5.28 24.19
N LYS A 10 -14.55 5.46 24.10
CA LYS A 10 -15.48 4.36 23.84
C LYS A 10 -15.33 3.83 22.40
N SER A 11 -15.12 4.69 21.41
CA SER A 11 -14.81 4.25 20.03
C SER A 11 -13.38 3.69 19.87
N ALA A 12 -12.49 3.92 20.84
CA ALA A 12 -11.11 3.41 20.89
C ALA A 12 -10.95 2.06 21.63
N ARG A 13 -12.01 1.52 22.24
CA ARG A 13 -12.07 0.09 22.63
C ARG A 13 -12.48 -0.81 21.46
N VAL A 14 -13.23 -0.24 20.52
CA VAL A 14 -13.61 -0.87 19.25
C VAL A 14 -12.41 -1.22 18.36
N PRO A 15 -11.32 -0.45 18.16
CA PRO A 15 -10.27 -0.72 17.18
C PRO A 15 -9.35 -1.88 17.57
N LEU A 16 -9.20 -2.22 18.86
CA LEU A 16 -8.41 -3.38 19.25
C LEU A 16 -9.16 -4.68 18.92
N ALA A 17 -10.47 -4.70 19.19
CA ALA A 17 -11.36 -5.76 18.76
C ALA A 17 -11.56 -5.73 17.23
N LEU A 18 -11.63 -4.56 16.59
CA LEU A 18 -11.83 -4.39 15.15
C LEU A 18 -10.56 -4.75 14.36
N CYS A 19 -9.35 -4.50 14.85
CA CYS A 19 -8.13 -4.99 14.20
C CYS A 19 -8.03 -6.52 14.30
N GLY A 20 -8.38 -7.09 15.46
CA GLY A 20 -8.48 -8.55 15.62
C GLY A 20 -9.61 -9.16 14.80
N VAL A 21 -10.75 -8.50 14.71
CA VAL A 21 -11.93 -8.90 13.93
C VAL A 21 -11.71 -8.65 12.45
N LEU A 22 -10.97 -7.64 12.00
CA LEU A 22 -10.64 -7.44 10.59
C LEU A 22 -9.57 -8.44 10.13
N ALA A 23 -8.61 -8.77 11.00
CA ALA A 23 -7.69 -9.89 10.76
C ALA A 23 -8.46 -11.22 10.72
N ALA A 24 -9.41 -11.46 11.63
CA ALA A 24 -10.23 -12.66 11.68
C ALA A 24 -11.27 -12.72 10.55
N VAL A 25 -11.89 -11.60 10.19
CA VAL A 25 -12.83 -11.46 9.07
C VAL A 25 -12.10 -11.64 7.77
N ASN A 26 -10.85 -11.21 7.62
CA ASN A 26 -10.07 -11.49 6.42
C ASN A 26 -9.62 -12.97 6.36
N ILE A 27 -9.26 -13.59 7.50
CA ILE A 27 -9.03 -15.04 7.59
C ILE A 27 -10.33 -15.81 7.27
N TYR A 28 -11.48 -15.30 7.69
CA TYR A 28 -12.80 -15.91 7.46
C TYR A 28 -13.30 -15.70 6.02
N LEU A 29 -13.12 -14.52 5.42
CA LEU A 29 -13.43 -14.22 4.01
C LEU A 29 -12.52 -15.03 3.07
N PHE A 30 -11.24 -15.21 3.43
CA PHE A 30 -10.31 -16.10 2.72
C PHE A 30 -10.70 -17.59 2.85
N SER A 31 -11.32 -18.00 3.97
CA SER A 31 -11.82 -19.35 4.21
C SER A 31 -13.21 -19.61 3.56
N SER A 32 -14.02 -18.57 3.36
CA SER A 32 -15.43 -18.68 2.94
C SER A 32 -15.69 -18.35 1.47
N GLY A 33 -14.68 -17.92 0.70
CA GLY A 33 -14.83 -17.65 -0.74
C GLY A 33 -15.74 -16.46 -1.07
N ALA A 34 -16.01 -15.57 -0.11
CA ALA A 34 -16.87 -14.42 -0.30
C ALA A 34 -16.13 -13.29 -1.06
N TYR A 35 -16.69 -12.90 -2.20
CA TYR A 35 -16.20 -11.81 -3.06
C TYR A 35 -16.31 -10.46 -2.34
N VAL A 36 -15.21 -9.70 -2.30
CA VAL A 36 -15.22 -8.29 -1.89
C VAL A 36 -15.71 -7.46 -3.07
N ASP A 37 -16.67 -6.57 -2.85
CA ASP A 37 -17.12 -5.60 -3.85
C ASP A 37 -16.04 -4.54 -4.09
N ILE A 38 -15.22 -4.77 -5.12
CA ILE A 38 -14.07 -3.95 -5.49
C ILE A 38 -14.51 -2.55 -5.94
N GLN A 39 -15.73 -2.40 -6.46
CA GLN A 39 -16.21 -1.14 -7.01
C GLN A 39 -16.54 -0.12 -5.90
N ALA A 40 -17.23 -0.57 -4.85
CA ALA A 40 -17.45 0.24 -3.64
C ALA A 40 -16.12 0.65 -2.97
N LEU A 41 -15.11 -0.22 -3.03
CA LEU A 41 -13.77 0.03 -2.48
C LEU A 41 -13.02 1.10 -3.29
N LEU A 42 -13.04 1.02 -4.62
CA LEU A 42 -12.41 2.00 -5.52
C LEU A 42 -13.09 3.37 -5.42
N GLU A 43 -14.42 3.42 -5.32
CA GLU A 43 -15.16 4.67 -5.11
C GLU A 43 -14.78 5.35 -3.78
N ALA A 44 -14.58 4.56 -2.71
CA ALA A 44 -14.17 5.08 -1.41
C ALA A 44 -12.72 5.63 -1.37
N ILE A 45 -11.83 5.16 -2.25
CA ILE A 45 -10.41 5.54 -2.27
C ILE A 45 -10.12 6.63 -3.30
N CYS A 46 -10.76 6.59 -4.47
CA CYS A 46 -10.37 7.38 -5.63
C CYS A 46 -11.17 8.67 -5.85
N PHE A 47 -12.32 8.90 -5.20
CA PHE A 47 -13.14 10.09 -5.48
C PHE A 47 -13.68 10.78 -4.22
N PRO A 48 -13.11 11.94 -3.87
CA PRO A 48 -13.95 13.13 -3.86
C PRO A 48 -13.26 14.24 -4.66
N SER A 49 -13.91 14.69 -5.73
CA SER A 49 -13.50 15.83 -6.59
C SER A 49 -12.35 15.57 -7.55
N MET A 50 -12.65 14.93 -8.69
CA MET A 50 -11.95 15.13 -9.97
C MET A 50 -13.00 15.28 -11.07
N GLU A 51 -13.75 16.38 -11.00
CA GLU A 51 -14.29 17.02 -12.19
C GLU A 51 -13.09 17.68 -12.89
N THR A 52 -13.00 17.56 -14.21
CA THR A 52 -11.92 18.05 -15.10
C THR A 52 -10.71 17.14 -15.31
N LEU A 53 -10.88 16.13 -16.18
CA LEU A 53 -9.90 15.81 -17.24
C LEU A 53 -10.55 14.92 -18.30
N GLN A 54 -11.45 15.56 -19.06
CA GLN A 54 -11.75 15.18 -20.44
C GLN A 54 -10.51 15.46 -21.28
N LEU A 55 -9.83 14.41 -21.76
CA LEU A 55 -8.94 14.53 -22.91
C LEU A 55 -9.13 13.29 -23.80
N ARG A 56 -10.02 13.46 -24.78
CA ARG A 56 -10.07 12.76 -26.05
C ARG A 56 -8.81 13.09 -26.86
N GLY A 57 -8.26 12.08 -27.52
CA GLY A 57 -7.24 12.20 -28.56
C GLY A 57 -6.69 10.82 -28.91
N ALA A 58 -7.38 10.03 -29.72
CA ALA A 58 -7.20 10.00 -31.18
C ALA A 58 -5.80 9.55 -31.60
N LEU A 59 -5.61 8.24 -31.81
CA LEU A 59 -4.68 7.71 -32.82
C LEU A 59 -5.26 6.41 -33.37
N GLY A 60 -5.88 6.53 -34.55
CA GLY A 60 -5.97 5.42 -35.49
C GLY A 60 -4.61 5.23 -36.14
N PHE A 61 -4.07 4.03 -36.07
CA PHE A 61 -2.88 3.64 -36.82
C PHE A 61 -3.24 2.43 -37.67
N SER A 62 -3.61 2.71 -38.91
CA SER A 62 -3.67 1.74 -40.00
C SER A 62 -2.26 1.71 -40.59
N GLY A 63 -1.57 0.58 -40.47
CA GLY A 63 -0.22 0.38 -40.99
C GLY A 63 -0.14 -0.97 -41.69
N GLU A 64 0.08 -0.91 -42.99
CA GLU A 64 0.09 -1.99 -43.97
C GLU A 64 1.04 -3.16 -43.65
N VAL A 65 0.58 -4.36 -44.01
CA VAL A 65 1.40 -5.56 -44.16
C VAL A 65 2.19 -5.43 -45.46
N MET A 66 3.52 -5.33 -45.36
CA MET A 66 4.42 -5.35 -46.51
C MET A 66 5.20 -6.66 -46.52
N THR A 67 4.79 -7.54 -47.44
CA THR A 67 5.43 -8.80 -47.77
C THR A 67 6.67 -8.56 -48.63
N ALA A 68 7.85 -8.99 -48.17
CA ALA A 68 8.99 -9.28 -49.04
C ALA A 68 9.97 -10.23 -48.34
N SER A 69 9.98 -11.50 -48.74
CA SER A 69 11.04 -12.46 -48.41
C SER A 69 12.24 -12.25 -49.35
N PRO A 70 13.48 -12.13 -48.84
CA PRO A 70 14.67 -12.37 -49.62
C PRO A 70 15.13 -13.82 -49.48
N HIS A 71 15.50 -14.43 -50.61
CA HIS A 71 16.19 -15.70 -50.71
C HIS A 71 17.52 -15.68 -49.93
N PRO A 72 17.89 -16.74 -49.17
CA PRO A 72 19.20 -16.83 -48.55
C PRO A 72 20.25 -17.40 -49.52
N GLU A 73 21.36 -16.69 -49.69
CA GLU A 73 22.61 -17.24 -50.25
C GLU A 73 23.31 -18.15 -49.23
N PRO A 74 23.90 -19.29 -49.65
CA PRO A 74 24.57 -20.20 -48.76
C PRO A 74 26.07 -19.87 -48.67
N GLY A 75 26.49 -19.30 -47.55
CA GLY A 75 27.88 -19.39 -47.12
C GLY A 75 28.46 -18.09 -46.57
N SER A 76 28.87 -18.15 -45.30
CA SER A 76 29.82 -17.23 -44.66
C SER A 76 29.26 -15.87 -44.19
N SER A 77 28.76 -15.84 -42.93
CA SER A 77 28.85 -14.72 -41.95
C SER A 77 27.66 -14.54 -40.96
N ASN A 78 26.76 -15.52 -40.81
CA ASN A 78 25.58 -15.38 -39.94
C ASN A 78 25.79 -15.59 -38.43
N HIS A 79 26.98 -15.97 -37.95
CA HIS A 79 27.18 -16.19 -36.50
C HIS A 79 26.82 -14.94 -35.64
N LEU A 80 27.09 -13.74 -36.14
CA LEU A 80 26.69 -12.50 -35.45
C LEU A 80 25.19 -12.23 -35.56
N GLN A 81 24.55 -12.57 -36.69
CA GLN A 81 23.11 -12.43 -36.83
C GLN A 81 22.35 -13.46 -35.99
N ASP A 82 22.86 -14.69 -35.87
CA ASP A 82 22.33 -15.73 -35.00
C ASP A 82 22.51 -15.37 -33.52
N MET A 83 23.66 -14.78 -33.15
CA MET A 83 23.87 -14.23 -31.82
C MET A 83 22.94 -13.03 -31.55
N VAL A 84 22.79 -12.10 -32.49
CA VAL A 84 21.88 -10.96 -32.31
C VAL A 84 20.42 -11.43 -32.23
N ALA A 85 20.00 -12.36 -33.08
CA ALA A 85 18.67 -12.97 -33.04
C ALA A 85 18.40 -13.73 -31.72
N MET A 86 19.44 -14.37 -31.15
CA MET A 86 19.37 -15.02 -29.84
C MET A 86 19.22 -14.00 -28.68
N TRP A 87 19.73 -12.77 -28.85
CA TRP A 87 19.66 -11.69 -27.87
C TRP A 87 18.52 -10.67 -28.12
N THR A 88 17.89 -10.69 -29.29
CA THR A 88 16.67 -9.94 -29.59
C THR A 88 15.46 -10.85 -29.38
N PRO A 89 14.86 -10.90 -28.18
CA PRO A 89 13.59 -11.61 -28.02
C PRO A 89 12.60 -11.08 -29.05
N ASP A 90 11.74 -11.95 -29.59
CA ASP A 90 10.65 -11.56 -30.49
C ASP A 90 9.92 -10.36 -29.88
N LEU A 91 10.23 -9.16 -30.40
CA LEU A 91 9.74 -7.89 -29.91
C LEU A 91 8.32 -7.70 -30.44
N SER A 92 7.45 -8.65 -30.10
CA SER A 92 6.04 -8.56 -30.38
C SER A 92 5.46 -7.41 -29.56
N TRP A 93 4.55 -6.64 -30.14
CA TRP A 93 3.83 -5.60 -29.41
C TRP A 93 3.10 -6.15 -28.17
N ALA A 94 2.75 -7.44 -28.19
CA ALA A 94 2.16 -8.15 -27.06
C ALA A 94 3.11 -8.30 -25.86
N SER A 95 4.37 -8.70 -26.09
CA SER A 95 5.37 -8.81 -25.01
C SER A 95 5.71 -7.43 -24.43
N ALA A 96 5.88 -6.42 -25.29
CA ALA A 96 6.12 -5.04 -24.86
C ALA A 96 5.01 -4.48 -23.96
N TYR A 97 3.74 -4.72 -24.30
CA TYR A 97 2.59 -4.30 -23.49
C TYR A 97 2.59 -4.94 -22.10
N VAL A 98 2.84 -6.26 -22.03
CA VAL A 98 2.87 -6.99 -20.76
C VAL A 98 4.00 -6.51 -19.86
N ASP A 99 5.16 -6.20 -20.44
CA ASP A 99 6.30 -5.68 -19.69
C ASP A 99 6.05 -4.27 -19.17
N LEU A 100 5.35 -3.41 -19.93
CA LEU A 100 4.92 -2.10 -19.45
C LEU A 100 3.99 -2.21 -18.23
N ILE A 101 3.04 -3.16 -18.24
CA ILE A 101 2.16 -3.40 -17.08
C ILE A 101 2.99 -3.87 -15.87
N ARG A 102 3.97 -4.76 -16.07
CA ARG A 102 4.86 -5.22 -14.99
C ARG A 102 5.67 -4.06 -14.42
N LEU A 103 6.22 -3.20 -15.27
CA LEU A 103 6.96 -2.01 -14.85
C LEU A 103 6.08 -1.05 -14.05
N ALA A 104 4.85 -0.79 -14.51
CA ALA A 104 3.89 0.02 -13.77
C ALA A 104 3.58 -0.60 -12.39
N HIS A 105 3.38 -1.92 -12.33
CA HIS A 105 3.14 -2.63 -11.07
C HIS A 105 4.33 -2.51 -10.10
N LEU A 106 5.55 -2.73 -10.60
CA LEU A 106 6.80 -2.59 -9.83
C LEU A 106 7.01 -1.15 -9.35
N ALA A 107 6.70 -0.16 -10.18
CA ALA A 107 6.73 1.25 -9.80
C ALA A 107 5.74 1.55 -8.66
N GLY A 108 4.52 1.00 -8.73
CA GLY A 108 3.55 1.07 -7.64
C GLY A 108 4.10 0.51 -6.32
N VAL A 109 4.74 -0.66 -6.37
CA VAL A 109 5.40 -1.26 -5.18
C VAL A 109 6.50 -0.34 -4.65
N ALA A 110 7.38 0.17 -5.52
CA ALA A 110 8.51 1.00 -5.13
C ALA A 110 8.06 2.33 -4.50
N ILE A 111 7.07 3.01 -5.10
CA ILE A 111 6.51 4.25 -4.59
C ILE A 111 5.85 4.01 -3.22
N GLY A 112 5.02 2.97 -3.11
CA GLY A 112 4.30 2.66 -1.87
C GLY A 112 5.24 2.29 -0.72
N LEU A 113 6.14 1.34 -0.94
CA LEU A 113 7.11 0.90 0.06
C LEU A 113 8.06 2.04 0.46
N GLY A 114 8.59 2.79 -0.52
CA GLY A 114 9.46 3.93 -0.25
C GLY A 114 8.78 5.02 0.59
N THR A 115 7.50 5.27 0.33
CA THR A 115 6.69 6.22 1.10
C THR A 115 6.47 5.74 2.54
N VAL A 116 6.13 4.46 2.73
CA VAL A 116 5.95 3.88 4.08
C VAL A 116 7.25 3.88 4.87
N VAL A 117 8.38 3.55 4.26
CA VAL A 117 9.70 3.64 4.92
C VAL A 117 10.01 5.09 5.32
N SER A 118 9.76 6.05 4.43
CA SER A 118 9.96 7.47 4.72
C SER A 118 9.08 7.96 5.88
N ALA A 119 7.81 7.55 5.90
CA ALA A 119 6.89 7.83 6.99
C ALA A 119 7.36 7.18 8.31
N ALA A 120 7.86 5.94 8.29
CA ALA A 120 8.39 5.27 9.46
C ALA A 120 9.61 6.00 10.05
N LEU A 121 10.53 6.47 9.19
CA LEU A 121 11.70 7.26 9.63
C LEU A 121 11.30 8.59 10.28
N SER A 122 10.16 9.16 9.87
CA SER A 122 9.63 10.41 10.44
C SER A 122 9.15 10.26 11.89
N VAL A 123 8.87 9.04 12.37
CA VAL A 123 8.46 8.76 13.75
C VAL A 123 9.51 9.24 14.76
N ARG A 124 10.80 9.15 14.42
CA ARG A 124 11.88 9.69 15.26
C ARG A 124 11.71 11.19 15.50
N GLN A 125 11.29 11.95 14.49
CA GLN A 125 11.00 13.37 14.62
C GLN A 125 9.74 13.60 15.48
N MET A 126 8.69 12.79 15.32
CA MET A 126 7.48 12.86 16.14
C MET A 126 7.76 12.63 17.64
N ILE A 127 8.73 11.77 17.97
CA ILE A 127 9.13 11.51 19.37
C ILE A 127 9.95 12.69 19.93
N THR A 128 10.92 13.19 19.16
CA THR A 128 11.93 14.14 19.66
C THR A 128 11.52 15.61 19.56
N LYS A 129 10.88 15.99 18.45
CA LYS A 129 10.50 17.37 18.12
C LYS A 129 8.98 17.61 18.18
N GLY A 130 8.20 16.54 18.28
CA GLY A 130 6.75 16.59 18.22
C GLY A 130 6.15 16.68 16.83
N MET A 131 4.83 16.65 16.76
CA MET A 131 4.07 16.67 15.51
C MET A 131 3.95 18.09 14.96
N SER A 132 5.03 18.58 14.35
CA SER A 132 5.04 19.89 13.69
C SER A 132 4.08 19.94 12.49
N ARG A 133 3.63 21.13 12.11
CA ARG A 133 2.75 21.33 10.95
C ARG A 133 3.36 20.76 9.66
N GLN A 134 4.65 21.01 9.44
CA GLN A 134 5.40 20.49 8.29
C GLN A 134 5.40 18.95 8.26
N LEU A 135 5.55 18.32 9.42
CA LEU A 135 5.54 16.87 9.55
C LEU A 135 4.13 16.29 9.30
N LEU A 136 3.09 16.94 9.79
CA LEU A 136 1.70 16.55 9.51
C LEU A 136 1.36 16.69 8.02
N GLU A 137 1.82 17.76 7.36
CA GLU A 137 1.68 17.93 5.91
C GLU A 137 2.46 16.87 5.13
N PHE A 138 3.64 16.46 5.61
CA PHE A 138 4.39 15.35 5.03
C PHE A 138 3.66 14.01 5.16
N VAL A 139 3.08 13.70 6.33
CA VAL A 139 2.28 12.48 6.55
C VAL A 139 1.05 12.46 5.64
N ASP A 140 0.36 13.60 5.51
CA ASP A 140 -0.81 13.75 4.65
C ASP A 140 -0.47 13.60 3.16
N LYS A 141 0.66 14.16 2.71
CA LYS A 141 1.21 13.93 1.36
C LYS A 141 1.58 12.47 1.12
N SER A 142 2.26 11.86 2.09
CA SER A 142 2.65 10.44 2.05
C SER A 142 1.43 9.54 1.91
N HIS A 143 0.35 9.84 2.63
CA HIS A 143 -0.89 9.09 2.53
C HIS A 143 -1.50 9.15 1.12
N ARG A 144 -1.52 10.33 0.48
CA ARG A 144 -1.94 10.46 -0.93
C ARG A 144 -1.06 9.66 -1.88
N GLN A 145 0.26 9.68 -1.69
CA GLN A 145 1.19 8.89 -2.50
C GLN A 145 0.94 7.38 -2.34
N ILE A 146 0.67 6.92 -1.12
CA ILE A 146 0.28 5.52 -0.84
C ILE A 146 -1.04 5.17 -1.55
N ALA A 147 -2.04 6.05 -1.51
CA ALA A 147 -3.31 5.81 -2.21
C ALA A 147 -3.11 5.69 -3.73
N CYS A 148 -2.30 6.58 -4.33
CA CYS A 148 -1.94 6.48 -5.75
C CYS A 148 -1.18 5.18 -6.06
N ALA A 149 -0.24 4.77 -5.21
CA ALA A 149 0.48 3.52 -5.38
C ALA A 149 -0.47 2.30 -5.34
N ILE A 150 -1.42 2.27 -4.39
CA ILE A 150 -2.43 1.21 -4.29
C ILE A 150 -3.32 1.17 -5.54
N ALA A 151 -3.73 2.34 -6.06
CA ALA A 151 -4.51 2.40 -7.31
C ALA A 151 -3.72 1.82 -8.50
N ILE A 152 -2.43 2.18 -8.63
CA ILE A 152 -1.53 1.60 -9.64
C ILE A 152 -1.45 0.08 -9.48
N LEU A 153 -1.30 -0.43 -8.25
CA LEU A 153 -1.22 -1.86 -7.97
C LEU A 153 -2.49 -2.61 -8.34
N TRP A 154 -3.67 -2.07 -8.05
CA TRP A 154 -4.95 -2.66 -8.44
C TRP A 154 -5.10 -2.72 -9.95
N ILE A 155 -4.92 -1.58 -10.65
CA ILE A 155 -5.10 -1.49 -12.09
C ILE A 155 -4.12 -2.43 -12.81
N SER A 156 -2.84 -2.33 -12.49
CA SER A 156 -1.81 -3.18 -13.10
C SER A 156 -1.93 -4.65 -12.67
N GLY A 157 -2.32 -4.93 -11.43
CA GLY A 157 -2.51 -6.27 -10.92
C GLY A 157 -3.66 -7.01 -11.60
N LEU A 158 -4.81 -6.34 -11.75
CA LEU A 158 -5.97 -6.88 -12.47
C LEU A 158 -5.66 -7.09 -13.96
N ALA A 159 -4.94 -6.17 -14.59
CA ALA A 159 -4.48 -6.36 -15.96
C ALA A 159 -3.57 -7.61 -16.11
N LEU A 160 -2.62 -7.82 -15.18
CA LEU A 160 -1.77 -9.01 -15.17
C LEU A 160 -2.53 -10.31 -14.91
N ILE A 161 -3.61 -10.26 -14.11
CA ILE A 161 -4.50 -11.41 -13.90
C ILE A 161 -5.23 -11.73 -15.19
N GLY A 162 -5.89 -10.73 -15.79
CA GLY A 162 -6.62 -10.91 -17.05
C GLY A 162 -5.75 -11.51 -18.15
N VAL A 163 -4.53 -10.98 -18.35
CA VAL A 163 -3.61 -11.51 -19.36
C VAL A 163 -3.15 -12.94 -19.08
N ARG A 164 -3.01 -13.35 -17.81
CA ARG A 164 -2.41 -14.66 -17.45
C ARG A 164 -3.42 -15.77 -17.22
N THR A 165 -4.61 -15.43 -16.72
CA THR A 165 -5.61 -16.41 -16.30
C THR A 165 -6.94 -16.23 -17.00
N ASN A 166 -7.10 -15.17 -17.81
CA ASN A 166 -8.38 -14.80 -18.43
C ASN A 166 -9.52 -14.66 -17.40
N PHE A 167 -9.17 -14.31 -16.15
CA PHE A 167 -10.06 -14.29 -14.99
C PHE A 167 -10.76 -15.62 -14.67
N ASP A 168 -10.25 -16.75 -15.16
CA ASP A 168 -10.71 -18.08 -14.76
C ASP A 168 -10.28 -18.37 -13.31
N PRO A 169 -11.21 -18.51 -12.34
CA PRO A 169 -10.87 -18.80 -10.94
C PRO A 169 -10.13 -20.12 -10.76
N SER A 170 -10.34 -21.10 -11.65
CA SER A 170 -9.65 -22.39 -11.58
C SER A 170 -8.14 -22.28 -11.87
N ALA A 171 -7.74 -21.23 -12.59
CA ALA A 171 -6.35 -20.92 -12.90
C ALA A 171 -5.64 -20.09 -11.79
N PHE A 172 -6.33 -19.77 -10.69
CA PHE A 172 -5.76 -18.93 -9.63
C PHE A 172 -4.86 -19.76 -8.72
N SER A 173 -3.55 -19.58 -8.87
CA SER A 173 -2.58 -20.15 -7.94
C SER A 173 -2.76 -19.61 -6.50
N PRO A 174 -2.45 -20.39 -5.44
CA PRO A 174 -2.47 -19.91 -4.06
C PRO A 174 -1.70 -18.61 -3.86
N LYS A 175 -0.52 -18.49 -4.50
CA LYS A 175 0.31 -17.27 -4.48
C LYS A 175 -0.42 -16.05 -5.04
N LEU A 176 -1.20 -16.22 -6.11
CA LEU A 176 -1.98 -15.14 -6.70
C LEU A 176 -3.07 -14.66 -5.74
N VAL A 177 -3.82 -15.59 -5.15
CA VAL A 177 -4.87 -15.28 -4.17
C VAL A 177 -4.27 -14.55 -2.97
N THR A 178 -3.11 -15.00 -2.48
CA THR A 178 -2.41 -14.29 -1.39
C THR A 178 -2.01 -12.87 -1.78
N LYS A 179 -1.51 -12.62 -3.00
CA LYS A 179 -1.20 -11.25 -3.47
C LYS A 179 -2.45 -10.35 -3.47
N LEU A 180 -3.58 -10.85 -3.95
CA LEU A 180 -4.85 -10.14 -3.92
C LEU A 180 -5.30 -9.81 -2.49
N ALA A 181 -5.19 -10.78 -1.58
CA ALA A 181 -5.49 -10.57 -0.18
C ALA A 181 -4.61 -9.48 0.44
N VAL A 182 -3.30 -9.48 0.15
CA VAL A 182 -2.37 -8.45 0.66
C VAL A 182 -2.67 -7.06 0.12
N VAL A 183 -2.96 -6.92 -1.17
CA VAL A 183 -3.34 -5.61 -1.75
C VAL A 183 -4.68 -5.12 -1.17
N THR A 184 -5.61 -6.03 -0.88
CA THR A 184 -6.86 -5.70 -0.18
C THR A 184 -6.59 -5.21 1.25
N ILE A 185 -5.69 -5.87 1.98
CA ILE A 185 -5.26 -5.42 3.32
C ILE A 185 -4.63 -4.02 3.25
N LEU A 186 -3.73 -3.77 2.30
CA LEU A 186 -3.13 -2.45 2.08
C LEU A 186 -4.19 -1.38 1.84
N THR A 187 -5.25 -1.75 1.13
CA THR A 187 -6.35 -0.85 0.83
C THR A 187 -7.14 -0.50 2.09
N ILE A 188 -7.49 -1.49 2.91
CA ILE A 188 -8.16 -1.29 4.19
C ILE A 188 -7.27 -0.44 5.13
N ASP A 189 -5.98 -0.74 5.20
CA ASP A 189 -4.99 0.00 5.99
C ASP A 189 -4.94 1.48 5.61
N ALA A 190 -4.93 1.79 4.31
CA ALA A 190 -4.98 3.17 3.83
C ALA A 190 -6.26 3.89 4.32
N VAL A 191 -7.42 3.24 4.24
CA VAL A 191 -8.67 3.82 4.75
C VAL A 191 -8.61 4.06 6.26
N LEU A 192 -8.10 3.08 7.04
CA LEU A 192 -7.93 3.22 8.49
C LEU A 192 -6.98 4.36 8.85
N MET A 193 -5.88 4.52 8.12
CA MET A 193 -4.95 5.62 8.32
C MET A 193 -5.61 6.97 8.09
N ARG A 194 -6.41 7.11 7.04
CA ARG A 194 -7.13 8.36 6.74
C ARG A 194 -8.19 8.69 7.79
N GLN A 195 -8.96 7.69 8.21
CA GLN A 195 -10.14 7.91 9.05
C GLN A 195 -9.81 7.97 10.54
N LEU A 196 -8.79 7.23 11.01
CA LEU A 196 -8.50 7.11 12.43
C LEU A 196 -7.20 7.81 12.82
N VAL A 197 -6.12 7.55 12.08
CA VAL A 197 -4.78 8.04 12.46
C VAL A 197 -4.59 9.50 12.06
N ALA A 198 -4.95 9.91 10.86
CA ALA A 198 -4.80 11.29 10.41
C ALA A 198 -5.53 12.33 11.30
N PRO A 199 -6.80 12.15 11.69
CA PRO A 199 -7.45 13.11 12.60
C PRO A 199 -6.80 13.11 13.99
N LEU A 200 -6.39 11.93 14.50
CA LEU A 200 -5.68 11.83 15.77
C LEU A 200 -4.35 12.59 15.76
N LEU A 201 -3.54 12.46 14.70
CA LEU A 201 -2.28 13.20 14.59
C LEU A 201 -2.52 14.73 14.51
N LYS A 202 -3.61 15.16 13.85
CA LYS A 202 -4.00 16.58 13.78
C LYS A 202 -4.49 17.13 15.12
N GLU A 203 -5.27 16.36 15.89
CA GLU A 203 -5.75 16.75 17.22
C GLU A 203 -4.59 17.01 18.20
N TYR A 204 -3.52 16.23 18.08
CA TYR A 204 -2.34 16.34 18.94
C TYR A 204 -1.21 17.17 18.32
N ALA A 205 -1.49 17.99 17.30
CA ALA A 205 -0.50 18.84 16.66
C ALA A 205 0.32 19.66 17.68
N GLY A 206 1.64 19.71 17.46
CA GLY A 206 2.60 20.36 18.34
C GLY A 206 2.99 19.56 19.60
N ARG A 207 2.35 18.41 19.88
CA ARG A 207 2.71 17.54 21.01
C ARG A 207 3.62 16.40 20.55
N PRO A 208 4.53 15.92 21.42
CA PRO A 208 5.33 14.72 21.14
C PRO A 208 4.47 13.46 21.13
N LEU A 209 4.87 12.47 20.32
CA LEU A 209 4.20 11.17 20.27
C LEU A 209 4.16 10.49 21.65
N ALA A 210 5.18 10.75 22.48
CA ALA A 210 5.26 10.28 23.86
C ALA A 210 4.15 10.85 24.78
N ALA A 211 3.54 11.99 24.44
CA ALA A 211 2.47 12.59 25.24
C ALA A 211 1.09 11.94 25.03
N LEU A 212 0.94 11.07 24.01
CA LEU A 212 -0.32 10.38 23.75
C LEU A 212 -0.58 9.30 24.81
N ALA A 213 -1.86 9.03 25.07
CA ALA A 213 -2.25 7.91 25.90
C ALA A 213 -1.89 6.58 25.21
N LEU A 214 -1.70 5.52 25.99
CA LEU A 214 -1.31 4.21 25.45
C LEU A 214 -2.24 3.71 24.32
N PRO A 215 -3.58 3.82 24.41
CA PRO A 215 -4.47 3.34 23.33
C PRO A 215 -4.20 4.04 21.98
N GLN A 216 -3.88 5.33 22.02
CA GLN A 216 -3.61 6.13 20.83
C GLN A 216 -2.25 5.78 20.22
N LYS A 217 -1.24 5.56 21.06
CA LYS A 217 0.08 5.04 20.64
C LYS A 217 -0.06 3.68 19.96
N LEU A 218 -0.81 2.76 20.58
CA LEU A 218 -1.07 1.44 20.04
C LEU A 218 -1.82 1.50 18.70
N LEU A 219 -2.84 2.36 18.57
CA LEU A 219 -3.57 2.54 17.32
C LEU A 219 -2.62 2.96 16.18
N ILE A 220 -1.82 4.00 16.39
CA ILE A 220 -0.86 4.51 15.39
C ILE A 220 0.16 3.43 15.04
N ALA A 221 0.75 2.78 16.05
CA ALA A 221 1.80 1.77 15.86
C ALA A 221 1.27 0.51 15.17
N ASN A 222 0.04 0.07 15.49
CA ASN A 222 -0.57 -1.10 14.85
C ASN A 222 -0.92 -0.84 13.39
N CYS A 223 -1.44 0.36 13.05
CA CYS A 223 -1.66 0.71 11.65
C CYS A 223 -0.30 0.79 10.90
N ALA A 224 0.74 1.35 11.51
CA ALA A 224 2.08 1.35 10.92
C ALA A 224 2.64 -0.06 10.71
N ALA A 225 2.42 -0.98 11.66
CA ALA A 225 2.80 -2.38 11.54
C ALA A 225 2.04 -3.10 10.42
N LEU A 226 0.71 -2.91 10.35
CA LEU A 226 -0.12 -3.48 9.29
C LEU A 226 0.36 -3.04 7.91
N SER A 227 0.61 -1.74 7.75
CA SER A 227 1.14 -1.16 6.51
C SER A 227 2.50 -1.76 6.15
N GLY A 228 3.48 -1.65 7.05
CA GLY A 228 4.85 -2.12 6.81
C GLY A 228 4.93 -3.62 6.52
N ALA A 229 4.22 -4.44 7.29
CA ALA A 229 4.12 -5.88 7.08
C ALA A 229 3.53 -6.21 5.71
N SER A 230 2.46 -5.53 5.31
CA SER A 230 1.80 -5.79 4.02
C SER A 230 2.70 -5.45 2.84
N TRP A 231 3.40 -4.31 2.88
CA TRP A 231 4.34 -3.93 1.82
C TRP A 231 5.53 -4.90 1.72
N LEU A 232 6.11 -5.29 2.87
CA LEU A 232 7.22 -6.26 2.89
C LEU A 232 6.76 -7.65 2.43
N TYR A 233 5.58 -8.08 2.84
CA TYR A 233 5.03 -9.36 2.43
C TYR A 233 4.69 -9.38 0.93
N ALA A 234 4.11 -8.30 0.40
CA ALA A 234 3.90 -8.12 -1.04
C ALA A 234 5.22 -8.19 -1.81
N LEU A 235 6.27 -7.49 -1.33
CA LEU A 235 7.60 -7.52 -1.94
C LEU A 235 8.17 -8.95 -1.94
N MET A 236 8.10 -9.67 -0.82
CA MET A 236 8.59 -11.04 -0.72
C MET A 236 7.85 -12.00 -1.67
N LEU A 237 6.52 -11.89 -1.77
CA LEU A 237 5.71 -12.64 -2.73
C LEU A 237 6.04 -12.25 -4.18
N GLY A 238 6.39 -11.00 -4.43
CA GLY A 238 6.80 -10.49 -5.72
C GLY A 238 8.16 -11.05 -6.16
N ALA A 239 9.16 -10.98 -5.28
CA ALA A 239 10.56 -11.27 -5.58
C ALA A 239 10.91 -12.77 -5.53
N SER A 240 10.23 -13.55 -4.70
CA SER A 240 10.62 -14.96 -4.49
C SER A 240 10.09 -15.89 -5.58
N SER A 241 11.02 -16.52 -6.31
CA SER A 241 10.73 -17.64 -7.23
C SER A 241 10.34 -18.92 -6.47
N ILE A 242 10.95 -19.15 -5.29
CA ILE A 242 10.69 -20.32 -4.43
C ILE A 242 9.22 -20.38 -4.02
N LEU A 243 8.59 -19.22 -3.75
CA LEU A 243 7.18 -19.18 -3.34
C LEU A 243 6.20 -19.44 -4.49
N LYS A 244 6.66 -19.59 -5.75
CA LYS A 244 5.78 -19.83 -6.91
C LYS A 244 5.01 -21.15 -6.78
N THR A 245 5.64 -22.18 -6.23
CA THR A 245 5.04 -23.52 -6.04
C THR A 245 4.58 -23.76 -4.60
N ALA A 246 4.64 -22.74 -3.74
CA ALA A 246 4.24 -22.86 -2.35
C ALA A 246 2.72 -23.10 -2.23
N GLN A 247 2.36 -24.04 -1.37
CA GLN A 247 0.97 -24.32 -1.02
C GLN A 247 0.42 -23.22 -0.08
N ALA A 248 -0.91 -23.04 -0.09
CA ALA A 248 -1.59 -22.05 0.74
C ALA A 248 -1.20 -22.05 2.23
N PRO A 249 -1.09 -23.20 2.93
CA PRO A 249 -0.76 -23.21 4.37
C PRO A 249 0.62 -22.62 4.68
N LEU A 250 1.61 -22.82 3.80
CA LEU A 250 2.94 -22.25 3.96
C LEU A 250 2.89 -20.73 3.77
N LEU A 251 2.18 -20.24 2.75
CA LEU A 251 2.01 -18.81 2.52
C LEU A 251 1.34 -18.14 3.70
N VAL A 252 0.25 -18.73 4.22
CA VAL A 252 -0.46 -18.23 5.41
C VAL A 252 0.47 -18.21 6.63
N SER A 253 1.24 -19.27 6.87
CA SER A 253 2.19 -19.33 7.99
C SER A 253 3.24 -18.23 7.92
N ILE A 254 3.80 -17.98 6.73
CA ILE A 254 4.75 -16.89 6.50
C ILE A 254 4.07 -15.54 6.74
N GLY A 255 2.86 -15.35 6.23
CA GLY A 255 2.08 -14.13 6.46
C GLY A 255 1.87 -13.89 7.95
N LEU A 256 1.40 -14.90 8.70
CA LEU A 256 1.22 -14.82 10.15
C LEU A 256 2.51 -14.47 10.88
N ALA A 257 3.65 -15.03 10.46
CA ALA A 257 4.95 -14.68 11.05
C ALA A 257 5.33 -13.21 10.78
N VAL A 258 5.14 -12.72 9.56
CA VAL A 258 5.45 -11.33 9.18
C VAL A 258 4.55 -10.35 9.93
N TYR A 259 3.23 -10.55 9.89
CA TYR A 259 2.27 -9.69 10.59
C TYR A 259 2.44 -9.78 12.11
N GLY A 260 2.52 -11.00 12.65
CA GLY A 260 2.70 -11.23 14.08
C GLY A 260 3.97 -10.59 14.63
N GLY A 261 5.10 -10.76 13.93
CA GLY A 261 6.36 -10.11 14.27
C GLY A 261 6.25 -8.58 14.25
N ALA A 262 5.64 -8.00 13.22
CA ALA A 262 5.43 -6.56 13.12
C ALA A 262 4.55 -6.02 14.26
N TYR A 263 3.47 -6.72 14.62
CA TYR A 263 2.60 -6.33 15.73
C TYR A 263 3.31 -6.43 17.09
N LEU A 264 4.10 -7.48 17.33
CA LEU A 264 4.88 -7.61 18.56
C LEU A 264 5.87 -6.45 18.71
N ILE A 265 6.54 -6.07 17.61
CA ILE A 265 7.45 -4.91 17.60
C ILE A 265 6.67 -3.61 17.89
N ALA A 266 5.51 -3.39 17.25
CA ALA A 266 4.70 -2.20 17.47
C ALA A 266 4.15 -2.07 18.90
N ILE A 267 3.71 -3.18 19.48
CA ILE A 267 3.27 -3.23 20.88
C ILE A 267 4.45 -2.95 21.80
N GLY A 268 5.58 -3.64 21.61
CA GLY A 268 6.79 -3.43 22.40
C GLY A 268 7.28 -1.97 22.34
N PHE A 269 7.31 -1.39 21.15
CA PHE A 269 7.64 0.01 20.92
C PHE A 269 6.67 0.96 21.64
N SER A 270 5.35 0.72 21.53
CA SER A 270 4.33 1.54 22.18
C SER A 270 4.43 1.49 23.71
N MET A 271 4.71 0.31 24.26
CA MET A 271 4.92 0.10 25.70
C MET A 271 6.20 0.78 26.19
N ALA A 272 7.30 0.69 25.43
CA ALA A 272 8.53 1.39 25.74
C ALA A 272 8.31 2.91 25.75
N LEU A 273 7.68 3.46 24.71
CA LEU A 273 7.37 4.88 24.59
C LEU A 273 6.36 5.38 25.64
N HIS A 274 5.52 4.49 26.18
CA HIS A 274 4.61 4.83 27.28
C HIS A 274 5.32 4.85 28.64
N ARG A 275 6.32 4.00 28.85
CA ARG A 275 7.15 3.99 30.07
C ARG A 275 8.17 5.12 30.11
N SER A 276 8.66 5.58 28.97
CA SER A 276 9.51 6.76 28.90
C SER A 276 8.74 7.97 29.46
N LYS A 277 9.27 8.59 30.53
CA LYS A 277 8.70 9.83 31.08
C LYS A 277 8.54 10.84 29.93
N PRO A 278 7.42 11.58 29.85
CA PRO A 278 7.29 12.63 28.86
C PRO A 278 8.50 13.54 29.02
N VAL A 279 9.28 13.72 27.96
CA VAL A 279 10.43 14.63 27.98
C VAL A 279 9.86 16.00 28.31
N THR A 280 10.06 16.44 29.55
CA THR A 280 9.55 17.69 30.12
C THR A 280 10.34 18.89 29.58
N LEU A 281 10.54 18.96 28.26
CA LEU A 281 11.29 20.03 27.59
C LEU A 281 10.48 20.75 26.49
N PHE A 282 9.15 20.62 26.46
CA PHE A 282 8.32 21.44 25.59
C PHE A 282 7.52 22.47 26.40
N ARG A 283 8.26 23.48 26.87
CA ARG A 283 7.71 24.77 27.31
C ARG A 283 7.35 25.58 26.05
N TYR A 284 6.38 25.13 25.27
CA TYR A 284 5.84 25.93 24.16
C TYR A 284 4.57 26.62 24.63
N SER A 285 4.74 27.90 24.96
CA SER A 285 3.69 28.89 25.04
C SER A 285 3.12 29.09 23.62
N VAL A 286 2.25 28.20 23.15
CA VAL A 286 1.45 28.50 21.95
C VAL A 286 0.22 29.27 22.42
N PRO A 287 0.06 30.56 22.07
CA PRO A 287 -1.18 31.27 22.34
C PRO A 287 -2.27 30.59 21.53
N LEU A 288 -3.27 30.05 22.23
CA LEU A 288 -4.51 29.55 21.65
C LEU A 288 -5.25 30.72 20.98
N ARG A 289 -4.96 30.98 19.70
CA ARG A 289 -5.76 31.86 18.85
C ARG A 289 -6.21 31.09 17.60
N TYR A 290 -7.09 30.12 17.81
CA TYR A 290 -7.80 29.38 16.76
C TYR A 290 -9.32 29.50 16.98
N HIS A 291 -9.86 30.72 16.92
CA HIS A 291 -11.32 30.90 16.93
C HIS A 291 -11.91 31.67 15.73
N ASN A 292 -11.12 32.36 14.88
CA ASN A 292 -11.72 33.32 13.91
C ASN A 292 -11.21 33.25 12.45
N ILE A 293 -10.95 32.07 11.85
CA ILE A 293 -10.49 32.02 10.43
C ILE A 293 -11.41 31.20 9.49
N PHE A 294 -12.55 30.68 9.95
CA PHE A 294 -13.52 29.98 9.08
C PHE A 294 -14.89 30.66 9.00
N GLN A 295 -14.93 32.00 9.01
CA GLN A 295 -16.16 32.79 8.79
C GLN A 295 -16.08 33.80 7.62
N GLN A 296 -15.23 33.57 6.63
CA GLN A 296 -15.28 34.33 5.38
C GLN A 296 -15.17 33.41 4.17
#